data_AF-A0A6P0U9U9-F1
#
_entry.id   AF-A0A6P0U9U9-F1
#
_cell.length_a   1.000
_cell.length_b   1.000
_cell.length_c   1.000
_cell.angle_alpha   90.00
_cell.angle_beta   90.00
_cell.angle_gamma   90.00
#
_symmetry.space_group_name_H-M   'P 1'
#
loop_
_entity.id
_entity.type
_entity.pdbx_description
1 polymer ?
#
loop_
_entity_poly.entity_id
_entity_poly.type
_entity_poly.pdbx_seq_one_letter_code
_entity_poly.pdbx_strand_id
1 'polypeptide(L)'
;AQLCKIMNSHIAGVVPPTLATLTLVVMVWRTSALHPLLRKLANWSGLLVLAQIGLGVMTFRLRLQIELLTVSHQAVGAALLGTLVAFTVIALRDRQFAKA
;
A
#
# COMPACT_ATOMS: atom_id res chain seq x y z
N ALA A 1 5.96 1.10 -29.71
CA ALA A 1 4.84 0.33 -29.12
C ALA A 1 5.17 -0.32 -27.77
N GLN A 2 6.37 -0.87 -27.56
CA GLN A 2 6.74 -1.56 -26.31
C GLN A 2 6.66 -0.68 -25.05
N LEU A 3 7.10 0.57 -25.11
CA LEU A 3 7.05 1.50 -23.97
C LEU A 3 5.62 1.84 -23.52
N CYS A 4 4.69 2.04 -24.47
CA CYS A 4 3.27 2.21 -24.16
C CYS A 4 2.66 0.96 -23.53
N LYS A 5 3.09 -0.23 -23.97
CA LYS A 5 2.61 -1.51 -23.43
C LYS A 5 3.06 -1.70 -21.97
N ILE A 6 4.34 -1.44 -21.69
CA ILE A 6 4.91 -1.52 -20.33
C ILE A 6 4.21 -0.53 -19.39
N MET A 7 4.01 0.70 -19.84
CA MET A 7 3.39 1.74 -19.01
C MET A 7 1.90 1.44 -18.75
N ASN A 8 1.16 0.93 -19.74
CA ASN A 8 -0.21 0.48 -19.54
C ASN A 8 -0.28 -0.71 -18.58
N SER A 9 0.64 -1.68 -18.69
CA SER A 9 0.74 -2.79 -17.75
C SER A 9 1.11 -2.34 -16.33
N HIS A 10 1.95 -1.31 -16.19
CA HIS A 10 2.29 -0.73 -14.88
C HIS A 10 1.07 -0.06 -14.23
N ILE A 11 0.31 0.73 -14.99
CA ILE A 11 -0.94 1.34 -14.52
C ILE A 11 -1.96 0.26 -14.13
N ALA A 12 -2.12 -0.78 -14.94
CA ALA A 12 -2.96 -1.92 -14.60
C ALA A 12 -2.48 -2.65 -13.33
N GLY A 13 -1.16 -2.73 -13.13
CA GLY A 13 -0.52 -3.32 -11.96
C GLY A 13 -0.76 -2.58 -10.64
N VAL A 14 -1.23 -1.33 -10.67
CA VAL A 14 -1.63 -0.58 -9.46
C VAL A 14 -2.95 -1.11 -8.88
N VAL A 15 -3.82 -1.67 -9.71
CA VAL A 15 -5.18 -2.08 -9.29
C VAL A 15 -5.16 -3.16 -8.20
N PRO A 16 -4.42 -4.29 -8.34
CA PRO A 16 -4.40 -5.32 -7.31
C PRO A 16 -3.92 -4.85 -5.92
N PRO A 17 -2.75 -4.18 -5.76
CA PRO A 17 -2.29 -3.74 -4.44
C PRO A 17 -3.20 -2.67 -3.83
N THR A 18 -3.80 -1.79 -4.64
CA THR A 18 -4.77 -0.81 -4.14
C THR A 18 -6.03 -1.49 -3.62
N LEU A 19 -6.62 -2.42 -4.38
CA LEU A 19 -7.81 -3.16 -3.93
C LEU A 19 -7.52 -3.98 -2.67
N ALA A 20 -6.38 -4.67 -2.62
CA ALA A 20 -5.99 -5.45 -1.44
C ALA A 20 -5.83 -4.56 -0.20
N THR A 21 -5.16 -3.41 -0.33
CA THR A 21 -4.96 -2.46 0.77
C THR A 21 -6.27 -1.86 1.25
N LEU A 22 -7.14 -1.43 0.33
CA LEU A 22 -8.45 -0.88 0.68
C LEU A 22 -9.35 -1.93 1.35
N THR A 23 -9.34 -3.17 0.85
CA THR A 23 -10.06 -4.28 1.47
C THR A 23 -9.58 -4.50 2.90
N LEU A 24 -8.27 -4.49 3.13
CA LEU A 24 -7.68 -4.61 4.47
C LEU A 24 -8.18 -3.49 5.40
N VAL A 25 -8.11 -2.23 4.95
CA VAL A 25 -8.57 -1.07 5.73
C VAL A 25 -10.05 -1.21 6.09
N VAL A 26 -10.90 -1.55 5.12
CA VAL A 26 -12.34 -1.75 5.33
C VAL A 26 -12.60 -2.88 6.32
N MET A 27 -11.93 -4.02 6.18
CA MET A 27 -12.06 -5.16 7.10
C MET A 27 -11.68 -4.79 8.54
N VAL A 28 -10.58 -4.05 8.69
CA VAL A 28 -10.11 -3.58 10.00
C VAL A 28 -11.10 -2.62 10.67
N TRP A 29 -11.74 -1.73 9.89
CA TRP A 29 -12.79 -0.85 10.41
C TRP A 29 -14.10 -1.58 10.73
N ARG A 30 -14.43 -2.63 9.97
CA ARG A 30 -15.61 -3.47 10.22
C ARG A 30 -15.43 -4.40 11.43
N THR A 31 -14.19 -4.71 11.81
CA THR A 31 -13.90 -5.62 12.91
C THR A 31 -13.88 -4.89 14.26
N SER A 32 -14.93 -5.10 15.04
CA SER A 32 -15.02 -4.67 16.44
C SER A 32 -13.99 -5.44 17.30
N ALA A 33 -13.44 -4.78 18.32
CA ALA A 33 -12.44 -5.34 19.24
C ALA A 33 -11.06 -5.74 18.63
N LEU A 34 -10.69 -5.22 17.45
CA LEU A 34 -9.33 -5.39 16.92
C LEU A 34 -8.30 -4.57 17.72
N HIS A 35 -7.11 -5.13 17.92
CA HIS A 35 -6.00 -4.48 18.61
C HIS A 35 -5.67 -3.09 17.99
N PRO A 36 -5.48 -2.04 18.81
CA PRO A 36 -5.31 -0.66 18.32
C PRO A 36 -4.08 -0.47 17.42
N LEU A 37 -3.01 -1.27 17.61
CA LEU A 37 -1.84 -1.24 16.74
C LEU A 37 -2.18 -1.67 15.30
N LEU A 38 -2.98 -2.73 15.13
CA LEU A 38 -3.41 -3.20 13.81
C LEU A 38 -4.28 -2.15 13.11
N ARG A 39 -5.17 -1.47 13.84
CA ARG A 39 -5.94 -0.33 13.33
C ARG A 39 -5.04 0.80 12.84
N LYS A 40 -4.00 1.14 13.62
CA LYS A 40 -3.04 2.18 13.24
C LYS A 40 -2.25 1.78 11.99
N LEU A 41 -1.76 0.54 11.91
CA LEU A 41 -1.04 0.06 10.73
C LEU A 41 -1.93 0.05 9.48
N ALA A 42 -3.18 -0.41 9.58
CA ALA A 42 -4.12 -0.37 8.47
C ALA A 42 -4.37 1.06 7.99
N ASN A 43 -4.60 2.01 8.90
CA ASN A 43 -4.77 3.42 8.54
C ASN A 43 -3.53 4.00 7.85
N TRP A 44 -2.32 3.65 8.32
CA TRP A 44 -1.07 4.04 7.65
C TRP A 44 -0.96 3.41 6.26
N SER A 45 -1.29 2.13 6.08
CA SER A 45 -1.34 1.51 4.77
C SER A 45 -2.32 2.22 3.83
N GLY A 46 -3.49 2.63 4.33
CA GLY A 46 -4.46 3.44 3.60
C GLY A 46 -3.90 4.79 3.15
N LEU A 47 -3.19 5.51 4.04
CA LEU A 47 -2.54 6.76 3.69
C LEU A 47 -1.40 6.57 2.67
N LEU A 48 -0.55 5.55 2.88
CA LEU A 48 0.59 5.25 2.03
C LEU A 48 0.17 4.86 0.62
N VAL A 49 -0.92 4.09 0.44
CA VAL A 49 -1.40 3.74 -0.90
C VAL A 49 -1.95 4.95 -1.65
N LEU A 50 -2.61 5.89 -0.96
CA LEU A 50 -3.04 7.15 -1.57
C LEU A 50 -1.83 8.00 -2.00
N ALA A 51 -0.81 8.09 -1.14
CA ALA A 51 0.44 8.77 -1.46
C ALA A 51 1.15 8.10 -2.65
N GLN A 52 1.17 6.76 -2.72
CA GLN A 52 1.77 6.00 -3.82
C GLN A 52 1.09 6.33 -5.16
N ILE A 53 -0.24 6.33 -5.19
CA ILE A 53 -1.02 6.69 -6.38
C ILE A 53 -0.75 8.14 -6.78
N GLY A 54 -0.78 9.07 -5.83
CA GLY A 54 -0.50 10.48 -6.07
C GLY A 54 0.88 10.69 -6.67
N LEU A 55 1.93 10.13 -6.05
CA LEU A 55 3.30 10.20 -6.55
C LEU A 55 3.45 9.55 -7.93
N GLY A 56 2.76 8.43 -8.18
CA GLY A 56 2.79 7.74 -9.47
C GLY A 56 2.17 8.60 -10.58
N VAL A 57 1.02 9.23 -10.32
CA VAL A 57 0.36 10.15 -11.25
C VAL A 57 1.25 11.37 -11.52
N MET A 58 1.87 11.96 -10.49
CA MET A 58 2.76 13.11 -10.69
C MET A 58 4.01 12.74 -11.47
N THR A 59 4.60 11.59 -11.19
CA THR A 59 5.76 11.04 -11.92
C THR A 59 5.43 10.83 -13.40
N PHE A 60 4.25 10.30 -13.71
CA PHE A 60 3.77 10.14 -15.07
C PHE A 60 3.53 11.49 -15.76
N ARG A 61 2.82 12.42 -15.10
CA ARG A 61 2.50 13.75 -15.64
C ARG A 61 3.73 14.59 -15.94
N LEU A 62 4.73 14.52 -15.08
CA LEU A 62 6.00 15.23 -15.20
C LEU A 62 7.03 14.45 -16.03
N ARG A 63 6.62 13.35 -16.68
CA ARG A 63 7.45 12.56 -17.59
C ARG A 63 8.83 12.20 -17.00
N LEU A 64 8.87 11.84 -15.73
CA LEU A 64 10.10 11.44 -15.01
C LEU A 64 11.16 12.56 -14.87
N GLN A 65 10.82 13.83 -15.09
CA GLN A 65 11.79 14.93 -15.04
C GLN A 65 12.34 15.21 -13.64
N ILE A 66 11.67 14.73 -12.60
CA ILE A 66 12.06 14.96 -11.20
C ILE A 66 12.45 13.61 -10.58
N GLU A 67 13.75 13.37 -10.48
CA GLU A 67 14.31 12.15 -9.88
C GLU A 67 13.86 11.97 -8.42
N LEU A 68 13.73 13.08 -7.67
CA LEU A 68 13.23 13.03 -6.30
C LEU A 68 11.82 12.45 -6.21
N LEU A 69 11.00 12.65 -7.23
CA LEU A 69 9.64 12.12 -7.30
C LEU A 69 9.65 10.61 -7.52
N THR A 70 10.58 10.11 -8.34
CA THR A 70 10.75 8.67 -8.56
C THR A 70 11.33 7.97 -7.34
N VAL A 71 12.30 8.59 -6.65
CA VAL A 71 12.84 8.08 -5.38
C VAL A 71 11.75 8.06 -4.31
N SER A 72 10.97 9.14 -4.21
CA SER A 72 9.83 9.21 -3.28
C SER A 72 8.79 8.14 -3.58
N HIS A 73 8.47 7.91 -4.85
CA HIS A 73 7.52 6.86 -5.25
C HIS A 73 8.02 5.45 -4.87
N GLN A 74 9.31 5.16 -5.01
CA GLN A 74 9.88 3.89 -4.56
C GLN A 74 9.91 3.77 -3.03
N ALA A 75 10.28 4.85 -2.33
CA ALA A 75 10.34 4.89 -0.88
C ALA A 75 8.97 4.68 -0.23
N VAL A 76 7.93 5.34 -0.75
CA VAL A 76 6.54 5.17 -0.29
C VAL A 76 6.04 3.76 -0.61
N GLY A 77 6.40 3.20 -1.77
CA GLY A 77 6.06 1.82 -2.13
C GLY A 77 6.69 0.80 -1.17
N ALA A 78 7.97 0.98 -0.84
CA ALA A 78 8.66 0.14 0.13
C ALA A 78 8.08 0.28 1.55
N ALA A 79 7.74 1.49 1.97
CA ALA A 79 7.09 1.75 3.25
C ALA A 79 5.69 1.11 3.34
N LEU A 80 4.91 1.17 2.26
CA LEU A 80 3.61 0.49 2.17
C LEU A 80 3.78 -1.03 2.33
N LEU A 81 4.71 -1.64 1.58
CA LEU A 81 4.99 -3.07 1.66
C LEU A 81 5.43 -3.46 3.08
N GLY A 82 6.38 -2.73 3.67
CA GLY A 82 6.84 -2.99 5.03
C GLY A 82 5.73 -2.88 6.07
N THR A 83 4.83 -1.91 5.92
CA THR A 83 3.67 -1.74 6.82
C THR A 83 2.68 -2.90 6.70
N LEU A 84 2.39 -3.37 5.47
CA LEU A 84 1.52 -4.52 5.23
C LEU A 84 2.12 -5.83 5.76
N VAL A 85 3.43 -6.02 5.60
CA VAL A 85 4.16 -7.16 6.17
C VAL A 85 4.10 -7.13 7.70
N ALA A 86 4.40 -5.98 8.32
CA ALA A 86 4.31 -5.82 9.77
C ALA A 86 2.90 -6.09 10.29
N PHE A 87 1.87 -5.57 9.60
CA PHE A 87 0.47 -5.85 9.94
C PHE A 87 0.20 -7.36 9.91
N THR A 88 0.63 -8.03 8.84
CA THR A 88 0.40 -9.47 8.63
C THR A 88 1.07 -10.30 9.72
N VAL A 89 2.34 -10.02 10.03
CA VAL A 89 3.10 -10.72 11.07
C VAL A 89 2.45 -10.55 12.45
N ILE A 90 2.07 -9.32 12.82
CA ILE A 90 1.42 -9.04 14.11
C ILE A 90 0.05 -9.73 14.17
N ALA A 91 -0.76 -9.63 13.11
CA ALA A 91 -2.08 -10.26 13.07
C ALA A 91 -2.03 -11.79 13.17
N LEU A 92 -1.03 -12.43 12.53
CA LEU A 92 -0.81 -13.86 12.65
C LEU A 92 -0.39 -14.26 14.08
N ARG A 93 0.49 -13.47 14.70
CA ARG A 93 0.93 -13.68 16.08
C ARG A 93 -0.22 -13.53 17.08
N ASP A 94 -1.05 -12.49 16.94
CA ASP A 94 -2.23 -12.27 17.78
C ASP A 94 -3.22 -13.44 17.66
N ARG A 95 -3.42 -13.98 16.45
CA ARG A 95 -4.27 -15.15 16.21
C ARG A 95 -3.73 -16.42 16.86
N GLN A 96 -2.41 -16.59 16.94
CA GLN A 96 -1.80 -17.73 17.63
C GLN A 96 -2.00 -17.64 19.14
N PHE A 97 -1.78 -16.47 19.75
CA PHE A 97 -2.03 -16.28 21.18
C PHE A 97 -3.50 -16.42 21.57
N ALA A 98 -4.44 -15.99 20.71
CA ALA A 98 -5.87 -16.15 20.97
C ALA A 98 -6.37 -17.61 20.89
N LYS A 99 -5.54 -18.55 20.39
CA LYS A 99 -5.88 -19.98 20.27
C LYS A 99 -5.21 -20.87 21.33
N ALA A 100 -4.25 -20.33 22.09
CA ALA A 100 -3.55 -21.02 23.18
C ALA A 100 -4.31 -20.84 24.49
#